data_AF-A0A7C5YVN7-F1
#
_entry.id   AF-A0A7C5YVN7-F1
#
_cell.length_a   1.000
_cell.length_b   1.000
_cell.length_c   1.000
_cell.angle_alpha   90.00
_cell.angle_beta   90.00
_cell.angle_gamma   90.00
#
_symmetry.space_group_name_H-M   'P 1'
#
loop_
_entity.id
_entity.type
_entity.pdbx_description
1 polymer ?
#
loop_
_entity_poly.entity_id
_entity_poly.type
_entity_poly.pdbx_seq_one_letter_code
_entity_poly.pdbx_strand_id
1 'polypeptide(L)'
;MSVHRNHIAIILVLGLALAAACGVALRQSRELRNLRQQRDAAQKSLQEAREALRRSQLSLEAALNGAPRPTNENRAVLAERDRTIAQLSSQLEEAQDSLKQLQEKLSQSEEENQAALASAAQRYEQLQTEMQDRLDKLQKELDSTRTDLQNARQRIAELKKTNDQLTAANNEGSIKSAEREHILRSLQDIDRRRETYLTSLADRYRNLTSQFRTMSGMLDSSRGQNSSAFSGPALDMIQNAITLADNDLQHLSELNAKAYQLEKQLSKK
;
A
#
# COMPACT_ATOMS: atom_id res chain seq x y z
N MET A 1 12.32 -1.53 -1.88
CA MET A 1 13.29 -2.40 -2.60
C MET A 1 12.65 -3.65 -3.25
N SER A 2 11.38 -3.98 -3.02
CA SER A 2 10.71 -5.16 -3.60
C SER A 2 10.33 -5.01 -5.08
N VAL A 3 10.00 -3.80 -5.54
CA VAL A 3 9.50 -3.55 -6.91
C VAL A 3 10.57 -3.81 -7.98
N HIS A 4 11.84 -3.47 -7.73
CA HIS A 4 12.92 -3.70 -8.70
C HIS A 4 13.25 -5.19 -8.90
N ARG A 5 13.07 -6.03 -7.87
CA ARG A 5 13.30 -7.48 -7.99
C ARG A 5 12.25 -8.14 -8.88
N ASN A 6 11.01 -7.65 -8.86
CA ASN A 6 9.93 -8.22 -9.65
C ASN A 6 10.06 -7.86 -11.15
N HIS A 7 10.52 -6.66 -11.49
CA HIS A 7 10.79 -6.30 -12.89
C HIS A 7 11.92 -7.11 -13.52
N ILE A 8 13.01 -7.34 -12.78
CA ILE A 8 14.14 -8.15 -13.27
C ILE A 8 13.71 -9.60 -13.50
N ALA A 9 12.87 -10.16 -12.62
CA ALA A 9 12.35 -11.51 -12.78
C ALA A 9 11.48 -11.67 -14.03
N ILE A 10 10.61 -10.69 -14.33
CA ILE A 10 9.74 -10.71 -15.51
C ILE A 10 10.55 -10.61 -16.80
N ILE A 11 11.56 -9.73 -16.85
CA ILE A 11 12.43 -9.57 -18.02
C ILE A 11 13.23 -10.86 -18.30
N LEU A 12 13.72 -11.54 -17.25
CA LEU A 12 14.45 -12.79 -17.40
C LEU A 12 13.58 -13.93 -17.91
N VAL A 13 12.33 -14.04 -17.43
CA VAL A 13 11.37 -15.05 -17.90
C VAL A 13 10.97 -14.81 -19.36
N LEU A 14 10.74 -13.54 -19.74
CA LEU A 14 10.46 -13.15 -21.13
C LEU A 14 11.64 -13.44 -22.06
N GLY A 15 12.88 -13.14 -21.62
CA GLY A 15 14.09 -13.44 -22.39
C GLY A 15 14.29 -14.94 -22.62
N LEU A 16 14.03 -15.76 -21.60
CA LEU A 16 14.08 -17.22 -21.70
C LEU A 16 13.02 -17.79 -22.64
N ALA A 17 11.80 -17.27 -22.60
CA ALA A 17 10.72 -17.67 -23.50
C ALA A 17 11.04 -17.32 -24.97
N LEU A 18 11.61 -16.14 -25.23
CA LEU A 18 12.02 -15.69 -26.56
C LEU A 18 13.18 -16.53 -27.12
N ALA A 19 14.15 -16.88 -26.28
CA ALA A 19 15.25 -17.75 -26.65
C ALA A 19 14.77 -19.17 -27.00
N ALA A 20 13.82 -19.71 -26.23
CA ALA A 20 13.21 -21.02 -26.50
C ALA A 20 12.42 -21.01 -27.82
N ALA A 21 11.62 -19.96 -28.08
CA ALA A 21 10.87 -19.81 -29.32
C ALA A 21 11.80 -19.69 -30.55
N CYS A 22 12.88 -18.91 -30.44
CA CYS A 22 13.91 -18.83 -31.49
C CYS A 22 14.59 -20.19 -31.74
N GLY A 23 14.87 -20.95 -30.66
CA GLY A 23 15.45 -22.29 -30.77
C GLY A 23 14.57 -23.28 -31.54
N VAL A 24 13.26 -23.26 -31.28
CA VAL A 24 12.29 -24.11 -31.99
C VAL A 24 12.17 -23.69 -33.47
N ALA A 25 12.08 -22.39 -33.76
CA ALA A 25 12.02 -21.88 -35.13
C ALA A 25 13.26 -22.24 -35.96
N LEU A 26 14.46 -22.17 -35.36
CA LEU A 26 15.71 -22.58 -36.01
C LEU A 26 15.77 -24.09 -36.28
N ARG A 27 15.20 -24.90 -35.39
CA ARG A 27 15.16 -26.36 -35.55
C ARG A 27 14.21 -26.78 -36.68
N GLN A 28 13.02 -26.18 -36.72
CA GLN A 28 12.05 -26.37 -37.80
C GLN A 28 12.60 -25.87 -39.15
N SER A 29 13.34 -24.76 -39.16
CA SER A 29 14.02 -24.25 -40.36
C SER A 29 15.05 -25.24 -40.92
N ARG A 30 15.79 -25.93 -40.04
CA ARG A 30 16.77 -26.96 -40.45
C ARG A 30 16.09 -28.20 -41.01
N GLU A 31 14.99 -28.65 -40.41
CA GLU A 31 14.20 -29.78 -40.93
C GLU A 31 13.60 -29.47 -42.31
N LEU A 32 13.06 -28.26 -42.50
CA LEU A 32 12.56 -27.78 -43.81
C LEU A 32 13.67 -27.71 -44.87
N ARG A 33 14.89 -27.32 -44.51
CA ARG A 33 16.03 -27.32 -45.45
C ARG A 33 16.45 -28.73 -45.85
N ASN A 34 16.48 -29.66 -44.91
CA ASN A 34 16.83 -31.05 -45.18
C ASN A 34 15.79 -31.72 -46.09
N LEU A 35 14.50 -31.46 -45.86
CA LEU A 35 13.42 -31.93 -46.73
C LEU A 35 13.48 -31.33 -48.14
N ARG A 36 13.81 -30.03 -48.27
CA ARG A 36 14.03 -29.38 -49.58
C ARG A 36 15.22 -29.97 -50.32
N GLN A 37 16.33 -30.24 -49.63
CA GLN A 37 17.49 -30.90 -50.24
C GLN A 37 17.18 -32.33 -50.71
N GLN A 38 16.42 -33.10 -49.93
CA GLN A 38 15.98 -34.44 -50.34
C GLN A 38 15.06 -34.37 -51.57
N ARG A 39 14.16 -33.37 -51.64
CA ARG A 39 13.30 -33.13 -52.80
C ARG A 39 14.11 -32.79 -54.05
N ASP A 40 15.06 -31.87 -53.96
CA ASP A 40 15.85 -31.45 -55.11
C ASP A 40 16.78 -32.57 -55.61
N ALA A 41 17.30 -33.40 -54.70
CA ALA A 41 18.06 -34.59 -55.05
C ALA A 41 17.19 -35.64 -55.77
N ALA A 42 15.99 -35.90 -55.26
CA ALA A 42 15.04 -36.84 -55.88
C ALA A 42 14.56 -36.36 -57.26
N GLN A 43 14.34 -35.05 -57.44
CA GLN A 43 13.99 -34.46 -58.73
C GLN A 43 15.13 -34.58 -59.75
N LYS A 44 16.38 -34.37 -59.33
CA LYS A 44 17.55 -34.56 -60.20
C LYS A 44 17.71 -36.01 -60.65
N SER A 45 17.60 -36.97 -59.73
CA SER A 45 17.69 -38.39 -60.11
C SER A 45 16.56 -38.82 -61.05
N LEU A 46 15.37 -38.23 -60.92
CA LEU A 46 14.24 -38.47 -61.84
C LEU A 46 14.47 -37.87 -63.23
N GLN A 47 15.08 -36.68 -63.31
CA GLN A 47 15.48 -36.08 -64.58
C GLN A 47 16.56 -36.92 -65.27
N GLU A 48 17.58 -37.36 -64.53
CA GLU A 48 18.65 -38.22 -65.03
C GLU A 48 18.11 -39.57 -65.53
N ALA A 49 17.19 -40.20 -64.79
CA ALA A 49 16.52 -41.44 -65.20
C ALA A 49 15.67 -41.25 -66.47
N ARG A 50 14.94 -40.12 -66.58
CA ARG A 50 14.18 -39.77 -67.79
C ARG A 50 15.09 -39.52 -68.99
N GLU A 51 16.22 -38.84 -68.80
CA GLU A 51 17.18 -38.60 -69.87
C GLU A 51 17.87 -39.90 -70.31
N ALA A 52 18.17 -40.80 -69.38
CA ALA A 52 18.69 -42.13 -69.70
C ALA A 52 17.68 -42.96 -70.50
N LEU A 53 16.39 -42.90 -70.13
CA LEU A 53 15.31 -43.54 -70.88
C LEU A 53 15.13 -42.93 -72.28
N ARG A 54 15.25 -41.61 -72.41
CA ARG A 54 15.13 -40.92 -73.70
C ARG A 54 16.31 -41.23 -74.63
N ARG A 55 17.53 -41.32 -74.08
CA ARG A 55 18.73 -41.77 -74.81
C ARG A 55 18.60 -43.22 -75.24
N SER A 56 18.06 -44.10 -74.39
CA SER A 56 17.85 -45.50 -74.75
C SER A 56 16.77 -45.66 -75.83
N GLN A 57 15.69 -44.87 -75.77
CA GLN A 57 14.66 -44.81 -76.82
C GLN A 57 15.21 -44.33 -78.17
N LEU A 58 16.04 -43.28 -78.19
CA LEU A 58 16.70 -42.80 -79.42
C LEU A 58 17.67 -43.85 -80.00
N SER A 59 18.38 -44.59 -79.14
CA SER A 59 19.23 -45.71 -79.57
C SER A 59 18.43 -46.91 -80.10
N LEU A 60 17.20 -47.11 -79.59
CA LEU A 60 16.27 -48.12 -80.07
C LEU A 60 15.70 -47.76 -81.44
N GLU A 61 15.34 -46.50 -81.68
CA GLU A 61 14.92 -46.00 -83.00
C GLU A 61 16.05 -46.06 -84.03
N ALA A 62 17.30 -45.85 -83.63
CA ALA A 62 18.45 -46.01 -84.50
C ALA A 62 18.70 -47.50 -84.87
N ALA A 63 18.50 -48.44 -83.95
CA ALA A 63 18.59 -49.88 -84.20
C ALA A 63 17.40 -50.43 -85.02
N LEU A 64 16.19 -49.90 -84.76
CA LEU A 64 15.08 -49.66 -85.69
C LEU A 64 15.34 -49.83 -87.18
N ASN A 65 16.15 -48.89 -87.66
CA ASN A 65 16.32 -48.56 -89.08
C ASN A 65 17.42 -49.39 -89.75
N GLY A 66 18.00 -50.38 -89.07
CA GLY A 66 19.17 -51.12 -89.53
C GLY A 66 19.14 -52.65 -89.35
N ALA A 67 17.97 -53.30 -89.18
CA ALA A 67 17.91 -54.74 -88.92
C ALA A 67 17.34 -55.59 -90.09
N PRO A 68 18.06 -56.64 -90.56
CA PRO A 68 17.52 -57.68 -91.43
C PRO A 68 16.60 -58.68 -90.68
N ARG A 69 15.85 -59.49 -91.45
CA ARG A 69 14.83 -60.47 -91.01
C ARG A 69 15.30 -61.45 -89.90
N PRO A 70 14.38 -61.94 -89.04
CA PRO A 70 14.72 -62.52 -87.75
C PRO A 70 15.19 -63.99 -87.84
N THR A 71 16.28 -64.30 -87.15
CA THR A 71 16.71 -65.64 -86.74
C THR A 71 16.43 -65.87 -85.24
N ASN A 72 16.45 -67.12 -84.77
CA ASN A 72 16.03 -67.52 -83.42
C ASN A 72 16.78 -66.83 -82.25
N GLU A 73 17.99 -66.31 -82.50
CA GLU A 73 18.79 -65.54 -81.53
C GLU A 73 18.20 -64.14 -81.25
N ASN A 74 17.56 -63.52 -82.26
CA ASN A 74 16.91 -62.21 -82.11
C ASN A 74 15.64 -62.25 -81.24
N ARG A 75 14.97 -63.40 -81.14
CA ARG A 75 13.76 -63.54 -80.28
C ARG A 75 14.10 -63.46 -78.79
N ALA A 76 15.25 -63.99 -78.37
CA ALA A 76 15.68 -63.93 -76.97
C ALA A 76 16.03 -62.49 -76.57
N VAL A 77 16.73 -61.76 -77.45
CA VAL A 77 17.08 -60.34 -77.26
C VAL A 77 15.84 -59.45 -77.26
N LEU A 78 14.85 -59.69 -78.14
CA LEU A 78 13.56 -58.99 -78.12
C LEU A 78 12.77 -59.25 -76.83
N ALA A 79 12.71 -60.50 -76.36
CA ALA A 79 12.04 -60.84 -75.11
C ALA A 79 12.72 -60.21 -73.87
N GLU A 80 14.04 -60.08 -73.89
CA GLU A 80 14.78 -59.38 -72.84
C GLU A 80 14.50 -57.87 -72.85
N ARG A 81 14.46 -57.25 -74.05
CA ARG A 81 14.04 -55.85 -74.21
C ARG A 81 12.63 -55.60 -73.68
N ASP A 82 11.67 -56.43 -74.06
CA ASP A 82 10.28 -56.30 -73.61
C ASP A 82 10.17 -56.40 -72.08
N ARG A 83 10.98 -57.27 -71.45
CA ARG A 83 11.07 -57.34 -69.98
C ARG A 83 11.63 -56.05 -69.36
N THR A 84 12.70 -55.48 -69.92
CA THR A 84 13.23 -54.18 -69.45
C THR A 84 12.24 -53.04 -69.65
N ILE A 85 11.51 -53.01 -70.77
CA ILE A 85 10.48 -51.99 -71.02
C ILE A 85 9.35 -52.13 -69.99
N ALA A 86 8.91 -53.36 -69.70
CA ALA A 86 7.90 -53.61 -68.66
C ALA A 86 8.38 -53.16 -67.27
N GLN A 87 9.62 -53.48 -66.90
CA GLN A 87 10.22 -53.02 -65.63
C GLN A 87 10.33 -51.50 -65.55
N LEU A 88 10.82 -50.84 -66.59
CA LEU A 88 10.95 -49.39 -66.62
C LEU A 88 9.59 -48.68 -66.61
N SER A 89 8.58 -49.26 -67.28
CA SER A 89 7.22 -48.74 -67.26
C SER A 89 6.62 -48.82 -65.85
N SER A 90 6.80 -49.96 -65.17
CA SER A 90 6.38 -50.14 -63.78
C SER A 90 7.08 -49.17 -62.82
N GLN A 91 8.40 -48.97 -62.97
CA GLN A 91 9.15 -47.99 -62.17
C GLN A 91 8.69 -46.55 -62.43
N LEU A 92 8.30 -46.23 -63.66
CA LEU A 92 7.81 -44.90 -64.03
C LEU A 92 6.42 -44.64 -63.45
N GLU A 93 5.54 -45.64 -63.43
CA GLU A 93 4.25 -45.58 -62.72
C GLU A 93 4.44 -45.40 -61.21
N GLU A 94 5.30 -46.20 -60.56
CA GLU A 94 5.63 -46.03 -59.13
C GLU A 94 6.23 -44.64 -58.83
N ALA A 95 7.09 -44.12 -59.71
CA ALA A 95 7.66 -42.79 -59.57
C ALA A 95 6.61 -41.67 -59.76
N GLN A 96 5.62 -41.88 -60.63
CA GLN A 96 4.51 -40.92 -60.80
C GLN A 96 3.59 -40.92 -59.58
N ASP A 97 3.26 -42.08 -59.02
CA ASP A 97 2.40 -42.18 -57.85
C ASP A 97 3.08 -41.63 -56.59
N SER A 98 4.38 -41.88 -56.41
CA SER A 98 5.16 -41.26 -55.33
C SER A 98 5.25 -39.73 -55.50
N LEU A 99 5.37 -39.21 -56.72
CA LEU A 99 5.30 -37.77 -56.99
C LEU A 99 3.94 -37.17 -56.59
N LYS A 100 2.83 -37.82 -56.95
CA LYS A 100 1.49 -37.39 -56.55
C LYS A 100 1.34 -37.37 -55.02
N GLN A 101 1.76 -38.44 -54.34
CA GLN A 101 1.72 -38.52 -52.88
C GLN A 101 2.58 -37.44 -52.20
N LEU A 102 3.77 -37.16 -52.74
CA LEU A 102 4.62 -36.08 -52.23
C LEU A 102 4.00 -34.71 -52.44
N GLN A 103 3.34 -34.49 -53.58
CA GLN A 103 2.67 -33.24 -53.89
C GLN A 103 1.47 -33.00 -52.97
N GLU A 104 0.70 -34.05 -52.66
CA GLU A 104 -0.42 -34.00 -51.72
C GLU A 104 0.04 -33.77 -50.28
N LYS A 105 1.13 -34.43 -49.85
CA LYS A 105 1.75 -34.16 -48.54
C LYS A 105 2.30 -32.74 -48.44
N LEU A 106 2.84 -32.19 -49.54
CA LEU A 106 3.34 -30.83 -49.56
C LEU A 106 2.19 -29.83 -49.38
N SER A 107 1.09 -29.97 -50.14
CA SER A 107 -0.07 -29.09 -50.00
C SER A 107 -0.69 -29.20 -48.62
N GLN A 108 -0.81 -30.42 -48.07
CA GLN A 108 -1.31 -30.62 -46.71
C GLN A 108 -0.41 -29.94 -45.68
N SER A 109 0.92 -30.10 -45.80
CA SER A 109 1.87 -29.46 -44.90
C SER A 109 1.84 -27.93 -45.01
N GLU A 110 1.65 -27.37 -46.20
CA GLU A 110 1.52 -25.93 -46.42
C GLU A 110 0.25 -25.37 -45.77
N GLU A 111 -0.88 -26.07 -45.90
CA GLU A 111 -2.14 -25.72 -45.24
C GLU A 111 -2.03 -25.80 -43.71
N GLU A 112 -1.48 -26.89 -43.18
CA GLU A 112 -1.25 -27.06 -41.74
C GLU A 112 -0.36 -25.95 -41.18
N ASN A 113 0.68 -25.56 -41.92
CA ASN A 113 1.62 -24.52 -41.50
C ASN A 113 0.98 -23.12 -41.57
N GLN A 114 0.18 -22.83 -42.60
CA GLN A 114 -0.60 -21.59 -42.66
C GLN A 114 -1.63 -21.51 -41.54
N ALA A 115 -2.35 -22.59 -41.25
CA ALA A 115 -3.29 -22.65 -40.14
C ALA A 115 -2.60 -22.46 -38.78
N ALA A 116 -1.44 -23.09 -38.59
CA ALA A 116 -0.63 -22.92 -37.39
C ALA A 116 -0.17 -21.46 -37.21
N LEU A 117 0.33 -20.82 -38.27
CA LEU A 117 0.75 -19.41 -38.23
C LEU A 117 -0.42 -18.46 -37.95
N ALA A 118 -1.57 -18.66 -38.58
CA ALA A 118 -2.76 -17.85 -38.32
C ALA A 118 -3.23 -18.00 -36.86
N SER A 119 -3.24 -19.23 -36.34
CA SER A 119 -3.61 -19.49 -34.94
C SER A 119 -2.62 -18.86 -33.95
N ALA A 120 -1.32 -18.87 -34.26
CA ALA A 120 -0.29 -18.27 -33.42
C ALA A 120 -0.39 -16.74 -33.43
N ALA A 121 -0.64 -16.13 -34.59
CA ALA A 121 -0.85 -14.69 -34.72
C ALA A 121 -2.07 -14.23 -33.91
N GLN A 122 -3.19 -14.96 -34.01
CA GLN A 122 -4.41 -14.64 -33.25
C GLN A 122 -4.18 -14.77 -31.74
N ARG A 123 -3.48 -15.82 -31.28
CA ARG A 123 -3.14 -15.97 -29.85
C ARG A 123 -2.22 -14.86 -29.37
N TYR A 124 -1.28 -14.43 -30.20
CA TYR A 124 -0.37 -13.34 -29.86
C TYR A 124 -1.11 -12.01 -29.71
N GLU A 125 -2.04 -11.72 -30.61
CA GLU A 125 -2.90 -10.54 -30.54
C GLU A 125 -3.79 -10.56 -29.27
N GLN A 126 -4.41 -11.70 -28.97
CA GLN A 126 -5.19 -11.89 -27.74
C GLN A 126 -4.34 -11.70 -26.48
N LEU A 127 -3.11 -12.23 -26.46
CA LEU A 127 -2.22 -12.04 -25.33
C LEU A 127 -1.81 -10.56 -25.19
N GLN A 128 -1.57 -9.88 -26.32
CA GLN A 128 -1.21 -8.47 -26.32
C GLN A 128 -2.35 -7.60 -25.76
N THR A 129 -3.59 -7.84 -26.18
CA THR A 129 -4.75 -7.12 -25.66
C THR A 129 -5.00 -7.43 -24.18
N GLU A 130 -4.88 -8.69 -23.76
CA GLU A 130 -5.01 -9.06 -22.35
C GLU A 130 -3.95 -8.39 -21.47
N MET A 131 -2.71 -8.30 -21.95
CA MET A 131 -1.63 -7.61 -21.22
C MET A 131 -1.85 -6.10 -21.16
N GLN A 132 -2.35 -5.49 -22.25
CA GLN A 132 -2.73 -4.08 -22.27
C GLN A 132 -3.84 -3.80 -21.25
N ASP A 133 -4.90 -4.62 -21.24
CA ASP A 133 -6.01 -4.49 -20.30
C ASP A 133 -5.55 -4.66 -18.84
N ARG A 134 -4.62 -5.57 -18.58
CA ARG A 134 -4.02 -5.76 -17.25
C ARG A 134 -3.20 -4.54 -16.83
N LEU A 135 -2.42 -3.96 -17.73
CA LEU A 135 -1.66 -2.75 -17.45
C LEU A 135 -2.58 -1.57 -17.14
N ASP A 136 -3.64 -1.38 -17.92
CA ASP A 136 -4.62 -0.31 -17.71
C ASP A 136 -5.35 -0.47 -16.37
N LYS A 137 -5.71 -1.71 -15.99
CA LYS A 137 -6.30 -2.00 -14.68
C LYS A 137 -5.34 -1.70 -13.54
N LEU A 138 -4.10 -2.16 -13.63
CA LEU A 138 -3.07 -1.90 -12.62
C LEU A 138 -2.76 -0.41 -12.49
N GLN A 139 -2.75 0.32 -13.60
CA GLN A 139 -2.56 1.77 -13.59
C GLN A 139 -3.71 2.48 -12.87
N LYS A 140 -4.96 2.10 -13.16
CA LYS A 140 -6.14 2.63 -12.45
C LYS A 140 -6.12 2.33 -10.96
N GLU A 141 -5.72 1.12 -10.57
CA GLU A 141 -5.56 0.74 -9.15
C GLU A 141 -4.43 1.53 -8.47
N LEU A 142 -3.34 1.81 -9.19
CA LEU A 142 -2.24 2.63 -8.66
C LEU A 142 -2.69 4.08 -8.45
N ASP A 143 -3.45 4.63 -9.39
CA ASP A 143 -3.98 6.00 -9.28
C ASP A 143 -5.03 6.12 -8.17
N SER A 144 -5.89 5.11 -8.00
CA SER A 144 -6.87 5.08 -6.90
C SER A 144 -6.18 4.96 -5.55
N THR A 145 -5.23 4.03 -5.39
CA THR A 145 -4.47 3.87 -4.13
C THR A 145 -3.63 5.10 -3.79
N ARG A 146 -3.09 5.80 -4.80
CA ARG A 146 -2.39 7.08 -4.60
C ARG A 146 -3.34 8.16 -4.08
N THR A 147 -4.55 8.23 -4.62
CA THR A 147 -5.59 9.16 -4.18
C THR A 147 -6.04 8.85 -2.74
N ASP A 148 -6.29 7.58 -2.43
CA ASP A 148 -6.66 7.14 -1.08
C ASP A 148 -5.57 7.46 -0.06
N LEU A 149 -4.30 7.27 -0.43
CA LEU A 149 -3.16 7.60 0.42
C LEU A 149 -3.02 9.11 0.66
N GLN A 150 -3.33 9.93 -0.34
CA GLN A 150 -3.37 11.39 -0.19
C GLN A 150 -4.50 11.82 0.74
N ASN A 151 -5.70 11.25 0.57
CA ASN A 151 -6.86 11.52 1.44
C ASN A 151 -6.59 11.08 2.89
N ALA A 152 -5.98 9.91 3.07
CA ALA A 152 -5.58 9.41 4.39
C ALA A 152 -4.56 10.35 5.06
N ARG A 153 -3.58 10.86 4.31
CA ARG A 153 -2.62 11.85 4.83
C ARG A 153 -3.28 13.15 5.25
N GLN A 154 -4.22 13.68 4.46
CA GLN A 154 -4.99 14.87 4.82
C GLN A 154 -5.79 14.64 6.11
N ARG A 155 -6.48 13.51 6.21
CA ARG A 155 -7.26 13.14 7.39
C ARG A 155 -6.40 12.97 8.65
N ILE A 156 -5.20 12.39 8.52
CA ILE A 156 -4.23 12.31 9.63
C ILE A 156 -3.79 13.70 10.09
N ALA A 157 -3.52 14.62 9.15
CA ALA A 157 -3.14 15.99 9.48
C ALA A 157 -4.26 16.75 10.21
N GLU A 158 -5.51 16.59 9.76
CA GLU A 158 -6.69 17.15 10.41
C GLU A 158 -6.91 16.57 11.81
N LEU A 159 -6.82 15.24 11.96
CA LEU A 159 -6.95 14.58 13.26
C LEU A 159 -5.86 15.03 14.24
N LYS A 160 -4.62 15.20 13.77
CA LYS A 160 -3.53 15.73 14.58
C LYS A 160 -3.83 17.16 15.05
N LYS A 161 -4.27 18.03 14.14
CA LYS A 161 -4.67 19.41 14.49
C LYS A 161 -5.79 19.43 15.52
N THR A 162 -6.81 18.60 15.36
CA THR A 162 -7.92 18.49 16.32
C THR A 162 -7.45 17.96 17.68
N ASN A 163 -6.54 16.99 17.69
CA ASN A 163 -5.96 16.45 18.92
C ASN A 163 -5.13 17.51 19.67
N ASP A 164 -4.29 18.26 18.94
CA ASP A 164 -3.51 19.37 19.49
C ASP A 164 -4.43 20.44 20.10
N GLN A 165 -5.53 20.79 19.41
CA GLN A 165 -6.54 21.72 19.90
C GLN A 165 -7.26 21.21 21.17
N LEU A 166 -7.66 19.93 21.18
CA LEU A 166 -8.29 19.32 22.36
C LEU A 166 -7.34 19.28 23.54
N THR A 167 -6.07 18.97 23.31
CA THR A 167 -5.04 18.96 24.35
C THR A 167 -4.82 20.36 24.91
N ALA A 168 -4.73 21.38 24.05
CA ALA A 168 -4.63 22.77 24.48
C ALA A 168 -5.84 23.23 25.30
N ALA A 169 -7.06 22.94 24.83
CA ALA A 169 -8.30 23.27 25.52
C ALA A 169 -8.42 22.55 26.87
N ASN A 170 -8.00 21.29 26.94
CA ASN A 170 -8.00 20.53 28.18
C ASN A 170 -6.99 21.08 29.20
N ASN A 171 -5.79 21.45 28.75
CA ASN A 171 -4.78 22.09 29.59
C ASN A 171 -5.28 23.45 30.11
N GLU A 172 -5.90 24.26 29.25
CA GLU A 172 -6.50 25.55 29.65
C GLU A 172 -7.63 25.34 30.67
N GLY A 173 -8.50 24.36 30.45
CA GLY A 173 -9.55 23.99 31.40
C GLY A 173 -8.99 23.53 32.75
N SER A 174 -7.93 22.72 32.73
CA SER A 174 -7.24 22.27 33.94
C SER A 174 -6.63 23.43 34.73
N ILE A 175 -5.97 24.37 34.05
CA ILE A 175 -5.40 25.58 34.67
C ILE A 175 -6.52 26.43 35.30
N LYS A 176 -7.60 26.71 34.56
CA LYS A 176 -8.74 27.48 35.07
C LYS A 176 -9.38 26.80 36.29
N SER A 177 -9.48 25.47 36.28
CA SER A 177 -10.01 24.69 37.40
C SER A 177 -9.10 24.80 38.63
N ALA A 178 -7.79 24.62 38.46
CA ALA A 178 -6.81 24.75 39.56
C ALA A 178 -6.79 26.17 40.16
N GLU A 179 -6.90 27.20 39.32
CA GLU A 179 -7.02 28.58 39.77
C GLU A 179 -8.30 28.84 40.58
N ARG A 180 -9.44 28.29 40.13
CA ARG A 180 -10.71 28.38 40.88
C ARG A 180 -10.60 27.67 42.23
N GLU A 181 -10.01 26.48 42.25
CA GLU A 181 -9.79 25.72 43.48
C GLU A 181 -8.89 26.49 44.46
N HIS A 182 -7.81 27.10 43.96
CA HIS A 182 -6.93 27.94 44.77
C HIS A 182 -7.68 29.14 45.40
N ILE A 183 -8.54 29.82 44.62
CA ILE A 183 -9.36 30.92 45.13
C ILE A 183 -10.31 30.43 46.23
N LEU A 184 -10.99 29.30 46.03
CA LEU A 184 -11.90 28.72 47.02
C LEU A 184 -11.19 28.33 48.32
N ARG A 185 -10.00 27.71 48.22
CA ARG A 185 -9.18 27.39 49.41
C ARG A 185 -8.75 28.66 50.14
N SER A 186 -8.39 29.72 49.41
CA SER A 186 -8.03 31.01 49.99
C SER A 186 -9.19 31.67 50.73
N LEU A 187 -10.41 31.59 50.17
CA LEU A 187 -11.63 32.06 50.84
C LEU A 187 -11.91 31.28 52.12
N GLN A 188 -11.80 29.95 52.08
CA GLN A 188 -11.98 29.11 53.26
C GLN A 188 -10.96 29.43 54.38
N ASP A 189 -9.70 29.70 54.02
CA ASP A 189 -8.68 30.13 54.98
C ASP A 189 -9.03 31.50 55.60
N ILE A 190 -9.48 32.45 54.78
CA ILE A 190 -9.95 33.75 55.26
C ILE A 190 -11.12 33.58 56.26
N ASP A 191 -12.09 32.72 55.95
CA ASP A 191 -13.23 32.48 56.83
C ASP A 191 -12.80 31.86 58.18
N ARG A 192 -11.86 30.90 58.17
CA ARG A 192 -11.29 30.35 59.41
C ARG A 192 -10.58 31.42 60.25
N ARG A 193 -9.82 32.31 59.61
CA ARG A 193 -9.11 33.40 60.29
C ARG A 193 -10.08 34.43 60.84
N ARG A 194 -11.13 34.81 60.09
CA ARG A 194 -12.21 35.67 60.57
C ARG A 194 -12.87 35.10 61.80
N GLU A 195 -13.23 33.82 61.79
CA GLU A 195 -13.85 33.16 62.93
C GLU A 195 -12.95 33.20 64.17
N THR A 196 -11.64 33.02 63.97
CA THR A 196 -10.64 33.13 65.06
C THR A 196 -10.62 34.54 65.65
N TYR A 197 -10.59 35.59 64.83
CA TYR A 197 -10.61 36.98 65.29
C TYR A 197 -11.96 37.37 65.93
N LEU A 198 -13.08 36.91 65.38
CA LEU A 198 -14.41 37.16 65.95
C LEU A 198 -14.58 36.47 67.31
N THR A 199 -14.10 35.24 67.44
CA THR A 199 -14.08 34.51 68.73
C THR A 199 -13.20 35.23 69.75
N SER A 200 -11.99 35.61 69.35
CA SER A 200 -11.06 36.43 70.17
C SER A 200 -11.73 37.72 70.65
N LEU A 201 -12.39 38.44 69.75
CA LEU A 201 -13.10 39.69 70.06
C LEU A 201 -14.27 39.45 71.03
N ALA A 202 -15.05 38.39 70.84
CA ALA A 202 -16.16 38.03 71.71
C ALA A 202 -15.68 37.68 73.13
N ASP A 203 -14.60 36.92 73.26
CA ASP A 203 -14.02 36.55 74.55
C ASP A 203 -13.39 37.76 75.27
N ARG A 204 -12.71 38.65 74.54
CA ARG A 204 -12.23 39.93 75.07
C ARG A 204 -13.38 40.80 75.56
N TYR A 205 -14.47 40.90 74.79
CA TYR A 205 -15.66 41.67 75.17
C TYR A 205 -16.30 41.12 76.45
N ARG A 206 -16.44 39.79 76.57
CA ARG A 206 -16.92 39.13 77.80
C ARG A 206 -16.00 39.41 78.98
N ASN A 207 -14.67 39.30 78.78
CA ASN A 207 -13.68 39.54 79.82
C ASN A 207 -13.75 41.00 80.30
N LEU A 208 -13.74 41.96 79.37
CA LEU A 208 -13.87 43.40 79.65
C LEU A 208 -15.18 43.71 80.39
N THR A 209 -16.30 43.11 79.97
CA THR A 209 -17.59 43.23 80.66
C THR A 209 -17.53 42.67 82.09
N SER A 210 -16.89 41.52 82.27
CA SER A 210 -16.67 40.93 83.60
C SER A 210 -15.81 41.84 84.48
N GLN A 211 -14.71 42.40 83.94
CA GLN A 211 -13.86 43.35 84.66
C GLN A 211 -14.62 44.60 85.07
N PHE A 212 -15.40 45.22 84.16
CA PHE A 212 -16.25 46.38 84.48
C PHE A 212 -17.27 46.06 85.55
N ARG A 213 -17.91 44.88 85.51
CA ARG A 213 -18.85 44.45 86.54
C ARG A 213 -18.19 44.26 87.89
N THR A 214 -17.01 43.63 87.93
CA THR A 214 -16.25 43.44 89.16
C THR A 214 -15.81 44.79 89.75
N MET A 215 -15.27 45.70 88.93
CA MET A 215 -14.90 47.05 89.38
C MET A 215 -16.11 47.83 89.91
N SER A 216 -17.26 47.74 89.22
CA SER A 216 -18.52 48.36 89.65
C SER A 216 -19.01 47.80 91.00
N GLY A 217 -18.97 46.47 91.18
CA GLY A 217 -19.28 45.83 92.45
C GLY A 217 -18.30 46.21 93.57
N MET A 218 -17.01 46.36 93.27
CA MET A 218 -16.01 46.87 94.22
C MET A 218 -16.31 48.31 94.62
N LEU A 219 -16.70 49.20 93.70
CA LEU A 219 -17.11 50.58 94.00
C LEU A 219 -18.31 50.64 94.93
N ASP A 220 -19.33 49.82 94.68
CA ASP A 220 -20.55 49.77 95.50
C ASP A 220 -20.25 49.22 96.90
N SER A 221 -19.33 48.26 97.00
CA SER A 221 -18.90 47.63 98.26
C SER A 221 -17.90 48.46 99.08
N SER A 222 -17.19 49.42 98.47
CA SER A 222 -16.07 50.16 99.08
C SER A 222 -16.40 51.61 99.49
N ARG A 223 -17.68 51.94 99.68
CA ARG A 223 -18.16 53.25 100.17
C ARG A 223 -17.58 53.72 101.52
N GLY A 224 -16.76 52.92 102.20
CA GLY A 224 -16.29 53.16 103.57
C GLY A 224 -14.84 53.65 103.76
N GLN A 225 -13.84 53.23 102.98
CA GLN A 225 -12.45 53.71 103.06
C GLN A 225 -11.57 53.05 101.98
N ASN A 226 -10.82 53.86 101.22
CA ASN A 226 -9.75 53.51 100.26
C ASN A 226 -10.13 52.47 99.17
N SER A 227 -10.92 52.87 98.16
CA SER A 227 -11.26 52.00 97.02
C SER A 227 -10.11 51.86 96.02
N SER A 228 -9.60 50.64 95.82
CA SER A 228 -8.64 50.30 94.74
C SER A 228 -9.34 49.85 93.45
N ALA A 229 -10.64 50.14 93.32
CA ALA A 229 -11.50 49.63 92.25
C ALA A 229 -11.07 50.10 90.84
N PHE A 230 -10.40 51.24 90.75
CA PHE A 230 -9.75 51.75 89.54
C PHE A 230 -8.25 51.89 89.73
N SER A 231 -7.60 50.83 90.20
CA SER A 231 -6.13 50.81 90.27
C SER A 231 -5.51 50.91 88.87
N GLY A 232 -4.33 51.55 88.75
CA GLY A 232 -3.58 51.66 87.50
C GLY A 232 -3.47 50.34 86.71
N PRO A 233 -3.15 49.21 87.35
CA PRO A 233 -3.11 47.90 86.69
C PRO A 233 -4.44 47.47 86.05
N ALA A 234 -5.59 47.81 86.65
CA ALA A 234 -6.90 47.46 86.09
C ALA A 234 -7.23 48.30 84.85
N LEU A 235 -6.86 49.59 84.87
CA LEU A 235 -7.01 50.47 83.71
C LEU A 235 -6.07 50.08 82.56
N ASP A 236 -4.84 49.68 82.87
CA ASP A 236 -3.87 49.18 81.88
C ASP A 236 -4.37 47.90 81.20
N MET A 237 -4.99 46.97 81.95
CA MET A 237 -5.59 45.76 81.37
C MET A 237 -6.73 46.08 80.40
N ILE A 238 -7.58 47.05 80.74
CA ILE A 238 -8.68 47.52 79.87
C ILE A 238 -8.11 48.16 78.61
N GLN A 239 -7.12 49.05 78.76
CA GLN A 239 -6.50 49.72 77.62
C GLN A 239 -5.78 48.73 76.69
N ASN A 240 -5.12 47.72 77.23
CA ASN A 240 -4.51 46.64 76.46
C ASN A 240 -5.58 45.80 75.73
N ALA A 241 -6.68 45.44 76.41
CA ALA A 241 -7.77 44.71 75.79
C ALA A 241 -8.42 45.49 74.63
N ILE A 242 -8.59 46.80 74.77
CA ILE A 242 -9.10 47.68 73.70
C ILE A 242 -8.10 47.75 72.53
N THR A 243 -6.80 47.89 72.82
CA THR A 243 -5.76 47.94 71.78
C THR A 243 -5.71 46.64 70.97
N LEU A 244 -5.80 45.48 71.64
CA LEU A 244 -5.86 44.19 70.96
C LEU A 244 -7.15 44.00 70.17
N ALA A 245 -8.29 44.50 70.67
CA ALA A 245 -9.54 44.49 69.94
C ALA A 245 -9.49 45.37 68.67
N ASP A 246 -8.85 46.54 68.73
CA ASP A 246 -8.68 47.41 67.56
C ASP A 246 -7.79 46.75 66.49
N ASN A 247 -6.70 46.10 66.91
CA ASN A 247 -5.85 45.31 66.02
C ASN A 247 -6.63 44.14 65.38
N ASP A 248 -7.42 43.40 66.15
CA ASP A 248 -8.27 42.31 65.65
C ASP A 248 -9.30 42.84 64.62
N LEU A 249 -9.88 44.02 64.85
CA LEU A 249 -10.81 44.68 63.90
C LEU A 249 -10.13 45.15 62.62
N GLN A 250 -8.91 45.69 62.70
CA GLN A 250 -8.12 46.02 61.52
C GLN A 250 -7.84 44.77 60.67
N HIS A 251 -7.42 43.67 61.30
CA HIS A 251 -7.20 42.41 60.60
C HIS A 251 -8.49 41.85 59.97
N LEU A 252 -9.64 41.96 60.65
CA LEU A 252 -10.94 41.58 60.07
C LEU A 252 -11.30 42.42 58.84
N SER A 253 -11.05 43.74 58.89
CA SER A 253 -11.27 44.64 57.75
C SER A 253 -10.40 44.25 56.54
N GLU A 254 -9.11 43.97 56.77
CA GLU A 254 -8.20 43.50 55.72
C GLU A 254 -8.62 42.17 55.11
N LEU A 255 -9.05 41.22 55.94
CA LEU A 255 -9.57 39.93 55.50
C LEU A 255 -10.86 40.11 54.68
N ASN A 256 -11.72 41.06 55.06
CA ASN A 256 -12.92 41.42 54.30
C ASN A 256 -12.62 42.00 52.93
N ALA A 257 -11.68 42.93 52.84
CA ALA A 257 -11.24 43.47 51.56
C ALA A 257 -10.66 42.36 50.65
N LYS A 258 -9.84 41.46 51.21
CA LYS A 258 -9.24 40.34 50.46
C LYS A 258 -10.29 39.34 49.96
N ALA A 259 -11.24 38.93 50.79
CA ALA A 259 -12.30 38.02 50.36
C ALA A 259 -13.15 38.63 49.25
N TYR A 260 -13.54 39.91 49.38
CA TYR A 260 -14.31 40.61 48.35
C TYR A 260 -13.57 40.65 47.01
N GLN A 261 -12.25 40.87 47.03
CA GLN A 261 -11.44 40.81 45.81
C GLN A 261 -11.41 39.40 45.20
N LEU A 262 -11.28 38.35 46.02
CA LEU A 262 -11.27 36.97 45.57
C LEU A 262 -12.64 36.52 45.01
N GLU A 263 -13.75 36.89 45.65
CA GLU A 263 -15.12 36.66 45.14
C GLU A 263 -15.37 37.38 43.81
N LYS A 264 -14.86 38.61 43.68
CA LYS A 264 -14.91 39.37 42.42
C LYS A 264 -14.06 38.72 41.33
N GLN A 265 -12.93 38.10 41.69
CA GLN A 265 -12.13 37.33 40.72
C GLN A 265 -12.84 36.03 40.32
N LEU A 266 -13.52 35.35 41.26
CA LEU A 266 -14.25 34.12 40.99
C LEU A 266 -15.45 34.34 40.06
N SER A 267 -16.23 35.41 40.31
CA SER A 267 -17.40 35.78 39.49
C SER A 267 -17.07 36.24 38.08
N LYS A 268 -15.81 36.60 37.81
CA LYS A 268 -15.32 37.01 36.49
C LYS A 268 -14.73 35.85 35.68
N LYS A 269 -14.55 34.67 36.27
CA LYS A 269 -13.93 33.49 35.65
C LYS A 269 -14.96 32.46 35.23
#